data_AF-A0A323V2K2-F1
#
_entry.id   AF-A0A323V2K2-F1
#
_cell.length_a   1.000
_cell.length_b   1.000
_cell.length_c   1.000
_cell.angle_alpha   90.00
_cell.angle_beta   90.00
_cell.angle_gamma   90.00
#
_symmetry.space_group_name_H-M   'P 1'
#
loop_
_entity.id
_entity.type
_entity.pdbx_description
1 polymer ?
#
loop_
_entity_poly.entity_id
_entity_poly.type
_entity_poly.pdbx_seq_one_letter_code
_entity_poly.pdbx_strand_id
1 'polypeptide(L)'
;TLSLHDPLPIWDDARRQLLALPGIGPWTAALVGLRGLADPDVWLPGDLALRKSLAALGSSDTDAAARWRPWRSYAVMHLWALAVPSLFTRGPLHDRSTP
;
A
#
# COMPACT_ATOMS: atom_id res chain seq x y z
N THR A 1 -7.50 26.59 10.87
CA THR A 1 -6.10 26.17 11.08
C THR A 1 -5.90 24.92 10.25
N LEU A 2 -5.08 24.93 9.20
CA LEU A 2 -4.85 23.73 8.39
C LEU A 2 -3.94 22.81 9.20
N SER A 3 -4.51 21.77 9.82
CA SER A 3 -3.69 20.76 10.51
C SER A 3 -2.99 19.95 9.43
N LEU A 4 -1.68 19.75 9.57
CA LEU A 4 -0.86 18.96 8.63
C LEU A 4 -1.31 17.48 8.53
N HIS A 5 -2.27 17.07 9.36
CA HIS A 5 -2.66 15.69 9.61
C HIS A 5 -4.07 15.33 9.12
N ASP A 6 -4.83 16.30 8.63
CA ASP A 6 -6.12 16.02 8.00
C ASP A 6 -5.86 15.52 6.58
N PRO A 7 -6.53 14.43 6.12
CA PRO A 7 -6.49 14.05 4.72
C PRO A 7 -6.92 15.26 3.89
N LEU A 8 -6.23 15.50 2.77
CA LEU A 8 -6.51 16.70 2.00
C LEU A 8 -7.99 16.64 1.56
N PRO A 9 -8.79 17.70 1.72
CA PRO A 9 -10.22 17.67 1.37
C PRO A 9 -10.49 17.19 -0.07
N ILE A 10 -9.50 17.38 -0.94
CA ILE A 10 -9.49 16.93 -2.33
C ILE A 10 -9.43 15.40 -2.48
N TRP A 11 -8.86 14.68 -1.52
CA TRP A 11 -8.62 13.24 -1.64
C TRP A 11 -9.93 12.44 -1.61
N ASP A 12 -10.80 12.67 -0.63
CA ASP A 12 -12.06 11.92 -0.52
C ASP A 12 -12.94 12.11 -1.75
N ASP A 13 -12.95 13.32 -2.33
CA ASP A 13 -13.70 13.65 -3.53
C ASP A 13 -13.08 13.00 -4.77
N ALA A 14 -11.75 13.10 -4.93
CA ALA A 14 -11.03 12.44 -6.02
C ALA A 14 -11.21 10.91 -5.98
N ARG A 15 -11.15 10.30 -4.79
CA ARG A 15 -11.36 8.85 -4.61
C ARG A 15 -12.75 8.43 -5.09
N ARG A 16 -13.81 9.18 -4.75
CA ARG A 16 -15.18 8.88 -5.19
C ARG A 16 -15.31 8.99 -6.72
N GLN A 17 -14.72 10.02 -7.32
CA GLN A 17 -14.74 10.19 -8.78
C GLN A 17 -13.98 9.09 -9.50
N LEU A 18 -12.81 8.70 -8.99
CA LEU A 18 -12.00 7.61 -9.56
C LEU A 18 -12.74 6.28 -9.51
N LEU A 19 -13.39 5.95 -8.38
CA LEU A 19 -14.15 4.72 -8.22
C LEU A 19 -15.40 4.63 -9.09
N ALA A 20 -15.89 5.75 -9.63
CA ALA A 20 -17.00 5.76 -10.58
C ALA A 20 -16.58 5.36 -12.01
N LEU A 21 -15.27 5.31 -12.30
CA LEU A 21 -14.75 4.98 -13.63
C LEU A 21 -14.67 3.45 -13.81
N PRO A 22 -15.18 2.89 -14.94
CA PRO A 22 -15.04 1.48 -15.24
C PRO A 22 -13.57 1.05 -15.29
N GLY A 23 -13.23 -0.03 -14.59
CA GLY A 23 -11.87 -0.56 -14.51
C GLY A 23 -10.98 0.05 -13.42
N ILE A 24 -11.44 1.08 -12.70
CA ILE A 24 -10.71 1.67 -11.57
C ILE A 24 -11.23 1.07 -10.25
N GLY A 25 -10.46 0.15 -9.68
CA GLY A 25 -10.74 -0.45 -8.38
C GLY A 25 -10.18 0.34 -7.18
N PRO A 26 -10.50 -0.08 -5.94
CA PRO A 26 -10.04 0.56 -4.70
C PRO A 26 -8.52 0.70 -4.60
N TRP A 27 -7.77 -0.33 -5.01
CA TRP A 27 -6.30 -0.30 -5.00
C TRP A 27 -5.75 0.78 -5.95
N THR A 28 -6.27 0.84 -7.18
CA THR A 28 -5.85 1.84 -8.17
C THR A 28 -6.19 3.26 -7.72
N ALA A 29 -7.39 3.47 -7.19
CA ALA A 29 -7.79 4.78 -6.67
C ALA A 29 -6.84 5.22 -5.53
N ALA A 30 -6.57 4.34 -4.56
CA ALA A 30 -5.63 4.62 -3.47
C ALA A 30 -4.20 4.90 -3.97
N LEU A 31 -3.74 4.21 -5.02
CA LEU A 31 -2.45 4.49 -5.63
C LEU A 31 -2.38 5.92 -6.20
N VAL A 32 -3.47 6.44 -6.78
CA VAL A 32 -3.55 7.83 -7.23
C VAL A 32 -3.51 8.80 -6.05
N GLY A 33 -4.18 8.51 -4.93
CA GLY A 33 -4.05 9.32 -3.71
C GLY A 33 -2.61 9.42 -3.22
N LEU A 34 -1.91 8.29 -3.18
CA LEU A 34 -0.52 8.21 -2.73
C LEU A 34 0.48 8.90 -3.69
N ARG A 35 0.44 8.56 -5.00
CA ARG A 35 1.46 9.03 -5.97
C ARG A 35 1.04 10.24 -6.80
N GLY A 36 -0.25 10.41 -7.05
CA GLY A 36 -0.79 11.51 -7.86
C GLY A 36 -1.06 12.76 -7.03
N LEU A 37 -1.61 12.59 -5.83
CA LEU A 37 -2.01 13.70 -4.96
C LEU A 37 -1.09 13.90 -3.75
N ALA A 38 -0.11 13.01 -3.56
CA ALA A 38 0.83 13.04 -2.44
C ALA A 38 0.16 13.14 -1.05
N ASP A 39 -1.02 12.52 -0.90
CA ASP A 39 -1.70 12.48 0.40
C ASP A 39 -0.87 11.62 1.37
N PRO A 40 -0.52 12.13 2.57
CA PRO A 40 0.37 11.45 3.51
C PRO A 40 -0.28 10.24 4.19
N ASP A 41 -1.61 10.10 4.16
CA ASP A 41 -2.37 9.14 4.95
C ASP A 41 -3.20 8.16 4.11
N VAL A 42 -2.63 7.62 3.04
CA VAL A 42 -3.29 6.63 2.17
C VAL A 42 -2.76 5.21 2.43
N TRP A 43 -3.69 4.26 2.51
CA TRP A 43 -3.38 2.83 2.60
C TRP A 43 -3.78 2.12 1.31
N LEU A 44 -3.00 1.14 0.87
CA LEU A 44 -3.26 0.33 -0.32
C LEU A 44 -3.82 -1.05 0.09
N PRO A 45 -5.16 -1.19 0.21
CA PRO A 45 -5.75 -2.43 0.68
C PRO A 45 -5.42 -3.60 -0.25
N GLY A 46 -4.97 -4.71 0.33
CA GLY A 46 -4.73 -5.95 -0.42
C GLY A 46 -3.53 -5.90 -1.39
N ASP A 47 -2.64 -4.91 -1.27
CA ASP A 47 -1.40 -4.85 -2.03
C ASP A 47 -0.49 -6.05 -1.71
N LEU A 48 -0.02 -6.75 -2.75
CA LEU A 48 0.75 -7.97 -2.59
C LEU A 48 2.10 -7.73 -1.89
N ALA A 49 2.77 -6.61 -2.20
CA ALA A 49 4.05 -6.28 -1.61
C ALA A 49 3.89 -5.91 -0.14
N LEU A 50 2.85 -5.15 0.22
CA LEU A 50 2.52 -4.87 1.62
C LEU A 50 2.23 -6.15 2.38
N ARG A 51 1.40 -7.05 1.85
CA ARG A 51 1.11 -8.33 2.51
C ARG A 51 2.37 -9.15 2.78
N LYS A 52 3.30 -9.19 1.81
CA LYS A 52 4.59 -9.89 1.99
C LYS A 52 5.45 -9.25 3.06
N SER A 53 5.61 -7.92 3.02
CA SER A 53 6.41 -7.20 4.03
C SER A 53 5.80 -7.28 5.42
N LEU A 54 4.47 -7.18 5.54
CA LEU A 54 3.77 -7.30 6.82
C LEU A 54 3.87 -8.70 7.40
N ALA A 55 3.77 -9.74 6.57
CA ALA A 55 3.99 -11.12 7.01
C ALA A 55 5.41 -11.33 7.55
N ALA A 56 6.43 -10.76 6.90
CA ALA A 56 7.81 -10.81 7.39
C ALA A 56 8.01 -10.05 8.72
N LEU A 57 7.16 -9.05 8.99
CA LEU A 57 7.15 -8.28 10.24
C LEU A 57 6.21 -8.86 11.31
N GLY A 58 5.50 -9.96 11.03
CA GLY A 58 4.50 -10.52 11.94
C GLY A 58 3.30 -9.62 12.20
N SER A 59 2.96 -8.73 11.26
CA SER A 59 1.82 -7.80 11.34
C SER A 59 0.75 -8.12 10.28
N SER A 60 -0.39 -7.43 10.36
CA SER A 60 -1.52 -7.57 9.46
C SER A 60 -1.88 -6.24 8.81
N ASP A 61 -2.62 -6.30 7.69
CA ASP A 61 -3.06 -5.11 6.96
C ASP A 61 -3.88 -4.16 7.85
N THR A 62 -4.78 -4.72 8.67
CA THR A 62 -5.64 -3.98 9.60
C THR A 62 -4.87 -3.33 10.74
N ASP A 63 -3.91 -4.05 11.34
CA ASP A 63 -3.08 -3.53 12.44
C ASP A 63 -2.19 -2.39 11.94
N ALA A 64 -1.46 -2.62 10.86
CA ALA A 64 -0.58 -1.64 10.23
C ALA A 64 -1.31 -0.37 9.78
N ALA A 65 -2.48 -0.54 9.13
CA ALA A 65 -3.29 0.57 8.66
C ALA A 65 -3.85 1.42 9.82
N ALA A 66 -4.13 0.84 10.99
CA ALA A 66 -4.56 1.60 12.15
C ALA A 66 -3.38 2.32 12.81
N ARG A 67 -2.27 1.60 12.99
CA ARG A 67 -1.11 2.03 13.78
C ARG A 67 -0.34 3.21 13.19
N TRP A 68 -0.29 3.32 11.86
CA TRP A 68 0.58 4.29 11.19
C TRP A 68 -0.14 5.54 10.69
N ARG A 69 -1.37 5.78 11.12
CA ARG A 69 -2.01 7.08 10.93
C ARG A 69 -1.23 8.18 11.66
N PRO A 70 -1.12 9.41 11.11
CA PRO A 70 -1.63 9.88 9.82
C PRO A 70 -0.59 9.77 8.68
N TRP A 71 0.34 8.83 8.74
CA TRP A 71 1.51 8.72 7.84
C TRP A 71 1.54 7.42 7.04
N ARG A 72 0.36 6.85 6.75
CA ARG A 72 0.23 5.54 6.09
C ARG A 72 0.94 5.48 4.74
N SER A 73 0.94 6.55 3.96
CA SER A 73 1.61 6.58 2.65
C SER A 73 3.12 6.39 2.77
N TYR A 74 3.75 6.95 3.80
CA TYR A 74 5.18 6.76 4.06
C TYR A 74 5.48 5.31 4.48
N ALA A 75 4.63 4.74 5.35
CA ALA A 75 4.77 3.34 5.73
C ALA A 75 4.65 2.41 4.51
N VAL A 76 3.69 2.66 3.62
CA VAL A 76 3.55 1.96 2.33
C VAL A 76 4.84 2.02 1.52
N MET A 77 5.44 3.20 1.36
CA MET A 77 6.70 3.36 0.62
C MET A 77 7.86 2.56 1.23
N HIS A 78 7.98 2.56 2.55
CA HIS A 78 9.00 1.77 3.25
C HIS A 78 8.74 0.25 3.13
N LEU A 79 7.48 -0.19 3.25
CA LEU A 79 7.11 -1.59 3.07
C LEU A 79 7.39 -2.08 1.65
N TRP A 80 7.15 -1.26 0.63
CA TRP A 80 7.55 -1.57 -0.73
C TRP A 80 9.06 -1.74 -0.87
N ALA A 81 9.85 -0.83 -0.30
CA ALA A 81 11.31 -0.93 -0.32
C ALA A 81 11.81 -2.24 0.35
N LEU A 82 11.15 -2.68 1.44
CA LEU A 82 11.43 -3.96 2.09
C LEU A 82 11.01 -5.17 1.24
N ALA A 83 9.92 -5.06 0.46
CA ALA A 83 9.43 -6.15 -0.38
C ALA A 83 10.28 -6.37 -1.64
N VAL A 84 10.83 -5.31 -2.23
CA VAL A 84 11.54 -5.33 -3.53
C VAL A 84 12.57 -6.46 -3.62
N PRO A 85 13.48 -6.67 -2.66
CA PRO A 85 14.42 -7.79 -2.69
C PRO A 85 13.71 -9.14 -2.87
N SER A 86 12.64 -9.38 -2.12
CA SER A 86 11.87 -10.65 -2.13
C SER A 86 10.95 -10.86 -3.33
N LEU A 87 10.61 -9.79 -4.07
CA LEU A 87 9.77 -9.86 -5.26
C LEU A 87 10.55 -10.28 -6.51
N PHE A 88 11.85 -9.98 -6.54
CA PHE A 88 12.71 -10.25 -7.70
C PHE A 88 13.74 -11.35 -7.44
N THR A 89 13.97 -11.75 -6.18
CA THR A 89 14.71 -12.96 -5.87
C THR A 89 13.80 -14.17 -6.09
N ARG A 90 14.10 -14.97 -7.12
CA ARG A 90 13.55 -16.33 -7.21
C ARG A 90 13.96 -17.07 -5.92
N GLY A 91 13.00 -17.71 -5.26
CA GLY A 91 13.33 -18.68 -4.22
C GLY A 91 14.29 -19.74 -4.77
N PRO A 92 15.09 -20.40 -3.91
CA PRO A 92 15.97 -21.47 -4.35
C PRO A 92 15.16 -22.44 -5.20
N LEU A 93 15.66 -22.76 -6.40
CA LEU A 93 15.05 -23.78 -7.24
C LEU A 93 14.95 -25.04 -6.37
N HIS A 94 13.73 -25.47 -6.05
CA HIS A 94 13.54 -26.82 -5.53
C HIS A 94 14.13 -27.74 -6.58
N ASP A 95 15.26 -28.37 -6.23
CA ASP A 95 15.88 -29.37 -7.07
C ASP A 95 14.84 -30.48 -7.28
N ARG A 96 14.31 -30.57 -8.51
CA ARG A 96 13.38 -31.63 -8.91
C ARG A 96 14.10 -32.96 -9.14
N SER A 97 15.31 -33.10 -8.61
CA SER A 97 16.09 -34.34 -8.60
C SER A 97 15.87 -35.09 -7.30
N THR A 98 14.69 -35.71 -7.17
CA THR A 98 14.59 -36.97 -6.42
C THR A 98 13.83 -37.94 -7.31
N PRO A 99 14.37 -39.15 -7.55
CA PRO A 99 13.79 -40.15 -8.45
C PRO A 99 12.46 -40.72 -7.94
#